data_AF-A0A9E3U0K2-F1
#
_entry.id   AF-A0A9E3U0K2-F1
#
_cell.length_a   1.000
_cell.length_b   1.000
_cell.length_c   1.000
_cell.angle_alpha   90.00
_cell.angle_beta   90.00
_cell.angle_gamma   90.00
#
_symmetry.space_group_name_H-M   'P 1'
#
loop_
_entity.id
_entity.type
_entity.pdbx_description
1 polymer ?
#
loop_
_entity_poly.entity_id
_entity_poly.type
_entity_poly.pdbx_seq_one_letter_code
_entity_poly.pdbx_strand_id
1 'polypeptide(L)'
;RAAPANSDSSALSADVADMNSRLSAIEQRLDEQPAATSDGEASADVTARLADLTQRLDNLENASPAAPGADPGLGDRLDTLQSQVQTLETSAKATSDRIDEIQARVDALRDKLAATSDESKIRNDKDQAARNVAIEALTAAYRRGDPFGDFLDALRKLTDGAPAVDALLPYASTGVATDSELIDGFDTASRQALGALAPKDEGVVSRLISNARSLVDVRPAGPVEGDEPSAVLSRVEADLANGDFPAALAEWQFLPAESRQAAAGWAGKLEKRVAADKALRGITAMATK
;
A
#
# COMPACT_ATOMS: atom_id res chain seq x y z
N ARG A 1 73.73 -45.32 -41.05
CA ARG A 1 72.83 -46.15 -40.21
C ARG A 1 71.79 -45.19 -39.64
N ALA A 2 70.53 -45.45 -39.97
CA ALA A 2 69.37 -44.56 -39.83
C ALA A 2 69.00 -44.21 -38.38
N ALA A 3 68.62 -42.94 -38.14
CA ALA A 3 67.73 -42.48 -37.06
C ALA A 3 67.48 -40.95 -37.16
N PRO A 4 66.47 -40.50 -37.96
CA PRO A 4 65.66 -39.36 -37.49
C PRO A 4 64.14 -39.63 -37.48
N ALA A 5 63.64 -40.61 -38.25
CA ALA A 5 62.20 -40.82 -38.45
C ALA A 5 61.39 -41.19 -37.18
N ASN A 6 62.03 -41.80 -36.17
CA ASN A 6 61.33 -42.14 -34.91
C ASN A 6 61.09 -40.92 -34.01
N SER A 7 61.95 -39.90 -34.08
CA SER A 7 61.80 -38.69 -33.25
C SER A 7 60.64 -37.84 -33.74
N ASP A 8 60.53 -37.67 -35.06
CA ASP A 8 59.45 -36.89 -35.69
C ASP A 8 58.08 -37.55 -35.51
N SER A 9 58.01 -38.88 -35.58
CA SER A 9 56.78 -39.63 -35.30
C SER A 9 56.37 -39.56 -33.82
N SER A 10 57.33 -39.51 -32.89
CA SER A 10 57.04 -39.36 -31.45
C SER A 10 56.59 -37.95 -31.07
N ALA A 11 57.16 -36.92 -31.68
CA ALA A 11 56.74 -35.53 -31.51
C ALA A 11 55.33 -35.31 -32.09
N LEU A 12 55.08 -35.85 -33.29
CA LEU A 12 53.77 -35.84 -33.93
C LEU A 12 52.68 -36.49 -33.07
N SER A 13 52.99 -37.65 -32.47
CA SER A 13 52.06 -38.33 -31.57
C SER A 13 51.77 -37.53 -30.31
N ALA A 14 52.73 -36.73 -29.81
CA ALA A 14 52.54 -35.89 -28.65
C ALA A 14 51.67 -34.67 -28.97
N ASP A 15 51.86 -34.05 -30.15
CA ASP A 15 51.08 -32.88 -30.59
C ASP A 15 49.61 -33.24 -30.86
N VAL A 16 49.34 -34.41 -31.45
CA VAL A 16 47.98 -34.92 -31.66
C VAL A 16 47.29 -35.21 -30.31
N ALA A 17 48.01 -35.78 -29.35
CA ALA A 17 47.47 -36.02 -28.00
C ALA A 17 47.16 -34.71 -27.25
N ASP A 18 47.99 -33.67 -27.40
CA ASP A 18 47.74 -32.34 -26.83
C ASP A 18 46.47 -31.70 -27.44
N MET A 19 46.34 -31.74 -28.77
CA MET A 19 45.15 -31.23 -29.46
C MET A 19 43.86 -31.94 -29.01
N ASN A 20 43.91 -33.26 -28.82
CA ASN A 20 42.76 -34.03 -28.34
C ASN A 20 42.34 -33.62 -26.91
N SER A 21 43.32 -33.38 -26.04
CA SER A 21 43.08 -32.86 -24.68
C SER A 21 42.42 -31.48 -24.70
N ARG A 22 42.88 -30.58 -25.58
CA ARG A 22 42.34 -29.22 -25.73
C ARG A 22 40.93 -29.22 -26.31
N LEU A 23 40.66 -30.06 -27.30
CA LEU A 23 39.31 -30.28 -27.86
C LEU A 23 38.35 -30.77 -26.79
N SER A 24 38.75 -31.77 -26.01
CA SER A 24 37.94 -32.29 -24.89
C SER A 24 37.62 -31.21 -23.84
N ALA A 25 38.59 -30.34 -23.54
CA ALA A 25 38.38 -29.22 -22.61
C ALA A 25 37.43 -28.14 -23.19
N ILE A 26 37.42 -27.93 -24.50
CA ILE A 26 36.47 -27.02 -25.17
C ILE A 26 35.07 -27.63 -25.17
N GLU A 27 34.94 -28.94 -25.45
CA GLU A 27 33.68 -29.70 -25.39
C GLU A 27 33.05 -29.60 -24.00
N GLN A 28 33.82 -29.89 -22.95
CA GLN A 28 33.31 -29.84 -21.58
C GLN A 28 32.84 -28.43 -21.18
N ARG A 29 33.56 -27.38 -21.60
CA ARG A 29 33.16 -25.99 -21.36
C ARG A 29 31.91 -25.58 -22.13
N LEU A 30 31.68 -26.17 -23.29
CA LEU A 30 30.49 -25.93 -24.10
C LEU A 30 29.26 -26.65 -23.49
N ASP A 31 29.44 -27.84 -22.96
CA ASP A 31 28.40 -28.61 -22.25
C ASP A 31 28.01 -28.00 -20.90
N GLU A 32 28.96 -27.36 -20.20
CA GLU A 32 28.72 -26.63 -18.96
C GLU A 32 28.00 -25.28 -19.18
N GLN A 33 27.84 -24.82 -20.43
CA GLN A 33 27.11 -23.58 -20.72
C GLN A 33 25.59 -23.79 -20.62
N PRO A 34 24.86 -22.89 -19.93
CA PRO A 34 23.41 -22.96 -19.87
C PRO A 34 22.79 -22.68 -21.24
N ALA A 35 21.90 -23.57 -21.70
CA ALA A 35 21.24 -23.56 -23.02
C ALA A 35 20.33 -22.32 -23.32
N ALA A 36 20.40 -21.26 -22.52
CA ALA A 36 19.43 -20.18 -22.46
C ALA A 36 19.87 -18.87 -23.15
N THR A 37 20.94 -18.85 -23.94
CA THR A 37 21.38 -17.64 -24.65
C THR A 37 20.96 -17.65 -26.11
N SER A 38 20.36 -16.54 -26.55
CA SER A 38 19.74 -16.32 -27.86
C SER A 38 20.73 -16.13 -29.03
N ASP A 39 22.01 -16.48 -28.85
CA ASP A 39 23.05 -16.49 -29.88
C ASP A 39 23.33 -17.94 -30.34
N GLY A 40 22.25 -18.65 -30.71
CA GLY A 40 22.32 -20.03 -31.21
C GLY A 40 23.21 -20.16 -32.46
N GLU A 41 23.39 -19.09 -33.23
CA GLU A 41 24.26 -19.08 -34.42
C GLU A 41 25.75 -19.12 -34.06
N ALA A 42 26.20 -18.42 -33.02
CA ALA A 42 27.60 -18.43 -32.61
C ALA A 42 28.00 -19.74 -31.92
N SER A 43 27.10 -20.29 -31.09
CA SER A 43 27.29 -21.62 -30.47
C SER A 43 27.24 -22.73 -31.53
N ALA A 44 26.35 -22.64 -32.51
CA ALA A 44 26.29 -23.60 -33.63
C ALA A 44 27.54 -23.56 -34.51
N ASP A 45 28.11 -22.37 -34.80
CA ASP A 45 29.36 -22.23 -35.55
C ASP A 45 30.56 -22.83 -34.81
N VAL A 46 30.68 -22.62 -33.50
CA VAL A 46 31.72 -23.26 -32.66
C VAL A 46 31.55 -24.78 -32.63
N THR A 47 30.32 -25.28 -32.48
CA THR A 47 30.01 -26.72 -32.47
C THR A 47 30.33 -27.37 -33.82
N ALA A 48 29.99 -26.72 -34.94
CA ALA A 48 30.26 -27.22 -36.28
C ALA A 48 31.78 -27.28 -36.57
N ARG A 49 32.54 -26.27 -36.14
CA ARG A 49 34.01 -26.25 -36.28
C ARG A 49 34.68 -27.31 -35.41
N LEU A 50 34.16 -27.55 -34.21
CA LEU A 50 34.62 -28.59 -33.31
C LEU A 50 34.45 -29.98 -33.95
N ALA A 51 33.27 -30.26 -34.52
CA ALA A 51 33.02 -31.51 -35.23
C ALA A 51 33.93 -31.70 -36.47
N ASP A 52 34.18 -30.64 -37.25
CA ASP A 52 35.13 -30.67 -38.39
C ASP A 52 36.56 -30.97 -37.92
N LEU A 53 36.99 -30.33 -36.84
CA LEU A 53 38.32 -30.53 -36.24
C LEU A 53 38.50 -31.95 -35.71
N THR A 54 37.52 -32.49 -34.99
CA THR A 54 37.53 -33.88 -34.51
C THR A 54 37.63 -34.86 -35.68
N GLN A 55 36.82 -34.67 -36.73
CA GLN A 55 36.88 -35.53 -37.93
C GLN A 55 38.23 -35.45 -38.66
N ARG A 56 38.86 -34.27 -38.68
CA ARG A 56 40.18 -34.08 -39.30
C ARG A 56 41.30 -34.67 -38.46
N LEU A 57 41.18 -34.61 -37.13
CA LEU A 57 42.09 -35.27 -36.21
C LEU A 57 41.99 -36.80 -36.34
N ASP A 58 40.77 -37.35 -36.37
CA ASP A 58 40.53 -38.79 -36.58
C ASP A 58 41.10 -39.27 -37.92
N ASN A 59 40.94 -38.49 -38.99
CA ASN A 59 41.53 -38.82 -40.30
C ASN A 59 43.07 -38.81 -40.26
N LEU A 60 43.67 -37.92 -39.45
CA LEU A 60 45.11 -37.82 -39.28
C LEU A 60 45.66 -39.00 -38.46
N GLU A 61 44.97 -39.38 -37.38
CA GLU A 61 45.29 -40.56 -36.57
C GLU A 61 45.18 -41.85 -37.39
N ASN A 62 44.11 -41.98 -38.19
CA ASN A 62 43.88 -43.15 -39.04
C ASN A 62 44.82 -43.23 -40.26
N ALA A 63 45.36 -42.10 -40.73
CA ALA A 63 46.39 -42.06 -41.78
C ALA A 63 47.79 -42.43 -41.27
N SER A 64 47.98 -42.57 -39.96
CA SER A 64 49.28 -42.73 -39.30
C SER A 64 49.91 -44.14 -39.32
N PRO A 65 49.24 -45.26 -39.69
CA PRO A 65 49.95 -46.51 -39.92
C PRO A 65 50.06 -46.87 -41.42
N ALA A 66 51.30 -47.11 -41.85
CA ALA A 66 51.69 -48.05 -42.91
C ALA A 66 51.99 -47.57 -44.36
N ALA A 67 52.53 -46.37 -44.59
CA ALA A 67 53.23 -46.08 -45.85
C ALA A 67 54.65 -45.54 -45.62
N PRO A 68 55.71 -46.21 -46.13
CA PRO A 68 57.05 -45.64 -46.16
C PRO A 68 57.11 -44.57 -47.27
N GLY A 69 56.81 -43.35 -46.86
CA GLY A 69 56.86 -42.14 -47.65
C GLY A 69 56.23 -41.03 -46.80
N ALA A 70 57.06 -40.22 -46.14
CA ALA A 70 56.61 -39.06 -45.38
C ALA A 70 55.76 -38.19 -46.31
N ASP A 71 54.45 -38.08 -46.07
CA ASP A 71 53.58 -37.11 -46.75
C ASP A 71 54.16 -35.72 -46.42
N PRO A 72 54.78 -35.01 -47.39
CA PRO A 72 55.50 -33.78 -47.11
C PRO A 72 54.62 -32.66 -46.56
N GLY A 73 53.28 -32.80 -46.65
CA GLY A 73 52.31 -31.82 -46.16
C GLY A 73 51.73 -32.12 -44.79
N LEU A 74 52.17 -33.17 -44.06
CA LEU A 74 51.67 -33.46 -42.71
C LEU A 74 52.00 -32.34 -41.71
N GLY A 75 53.22 -31.79 -41.78
CA GLY A 75 53.63 -30.64 -40.97
C GLY A 75 52.72 -29.43 -41.18
N ASP A 76 52.53 -29.04 -42.43
CA ASP A 76 51.65 -27.91 -42.80
C ASP A 76 50.19 -28.12 -42.34
N ARG A 77 49.70 -29.36 -42.39
CA ARG A 77 48.35 -29.71 -41.90
C ARG A 77 48.25 -29.59 -40.38
N LEU A 78 49.27 -30.02 -39.63
CA LEU A 78 49.31 -29.88 -38.17
C LEU A 78 49.38 -28.42 -37.75
N ASP A 79 50.25 -27.63 -38.37
CA ASP A 79 50.35 -26.19 -38.11
C ASP A 79 49.00 -25.50 -38.37
N THR A 80 48.30 -25.93 -39.43
CA THR A 80 46.94 -25.47 -39.75
C THR A 80 45.93 -25.89 -38.67
N LEU A 81 45.95 -27.15 -38.21
CA LEU A 81 45.06 -27.64 -37.14
C LEU A 81 45.34 -26.90 -35.82
N GLN A 82 46.60 -26.70 -35.45
CA GLN A 82 47.00 -25.99 -34.25
C GLN A 82 46.49 -24.54 -34.25
N SER A 83 46.60 -23.85 -35.39
CA SER A 83 46.05 -22.51 -35.58
C SER A 83 44.52 -22.48 -35.47
N GLN A 84 43.84 -23.49 -36.01
CA GLN A 84 42.38 -23.61 -35.91
C GLN A 84 41.91 -23.91 -34.48
N VAL A 85 42.61 -24.77 -33.73
CA VAL A 85 42.33 -25.03 -32.30
C VAL A 85 42.54 -23.74 -31.48
N GLN A 86 43.62 -22.99 -31.71
CA GLN A 86 43.87 -21.72 -31.03
C GLN A 86 42.74 -20.69 -31.31
N THR A 87 42.26 -20.65 -32.55
CA THR A 87 41.14 -19.80 -32.96
C THR A 87 39.84 -20.24 -32.26
N LEU A 88 39.60 -21.55 -32.17
CA LEU A 88 38.43 -22.11 -31.51
C LEU A 88 38.42 -21.81 -30.00
N GLU A 89 39.57 -21.94 -29.33
CA GLU A 89 39.71 -21.58 -27.91
C GLU A 89 39.40 -20.11 -27.64
N THR A 90 39.89 -19.24 -28.52
CA THR A 90 39.64 -17.79 -28.44
C THR A 90 38.15 -17.49 -28.63
N SER A 91 37.51 -18.16 -29.59
CA SER A 91 36.07 -18.04 -29.85
C SER A 91 35.21 -18.60 -28.71
N ALA A 92 35.58 -19.74 -28.14
CA ALA A 92 34.92 -20.36 -26.99
C ALA A 92 35.03 -19.47 -25.74
N LYS A 93 36.21 -18.89 -25.48
CA LYS A 93 36.38 -17.92 -24.39
C LYS A 93 35.53 -16.66 -24.60
N ALA A 94 35.55 -16.07 -25.79
CA ALA A 94 34.74 -14.89 -26.09
C ALA A 94 33.24 -15.16 -25.94
N THR A 95 32.79 -16.37 -26.28
CA THR A 95 31.40 -16.80 -26.08
C THR A 95 31.09 -16.92 -24.59
N SER A 96 31.98 -17.54 -23.79
CA SER A 96 31.84 -17.62 -22.33
C SER A 96 31.71 -16.25 -21.67
N ASP A 97 32.62 -15.32 -22.00
CA ASP A 97 32.63 -13.97 -21.43
C ASP A 97 31.33 -13.21 -21.78
N ARG A 98 30.75 -13.44 -22.98
CA ARG A 98 29.45 -12.90 -23.38
C ARG A 98 28.28 -13.48 -22.59
N ILE A 99 28.32 -14.78 -22.27
CA ILE A 99 27.26 -15.41 -21.45
C ILE A 99 27.26 -14.80 -20.05
N ASP A 100 28.43 -14.64 -19.43
CA ASP A 100 28.55 -14.03 -18.10
C ASP A 100 28.01 -12.58 -18.10
N GLU A 101 28.31 -11.82 -19.16
CA GLU A 101 27.80 -10.46 -19.34
C GLU A 101 26.27 -10.44 -19.51
N ILE A 102 25.71 -11.37 -20.30
CA ILE A 102 24.26 -11.49 -20.48
C ILE A 102 23.58 -11.85 -19.15
N GLN A 103 24.14 -12.77 -18.38
CA GLN A 103 23.62 -13.13 -17.06
C GLN A 103 23.59 -11.93 -16.12
N ALA A 104 24.69 -11.18 -16.03
CA ALA A 104 24.77 -9.96 -15.22
C ALA A 104 23.75 -8.90 -15.67
N ARG A 105 23.53 -8.74 -16.98
CA ARG A 105 22.50 -7.83 -17.52
C ARG A 105 21.08 -8.31 -17.19
N VAL A 106 20.82 -9.61 -17.26
CA VAL A 106 19.51 -10.20 -16.91
C VAL A 106 19.22 -10.00 -15.42
N ASP A 107 20.20 -10.22 -14.54
CA ASP A 107 20.03 -9.99 -13.10
C ASP A 107 19.81 -8.51 -12.79
N ALA A 108 20.58 -7.62 -13.42
CA ALA A 108 20.36 -6.18 -13.29
C ALA A 108 18.97 -5.72 -13.80
N LEU A 109 18.44 -6.36 -14.86
CA LEU A 109 17.09 -6.11 -15.36
C LEU A 109 16.02 -6.66 -14.40
N ARG A 110 16.24 -7.82 -13.77
CA ARG A 110 15.37 -8.36 -12.72
C ARG A 110 15.31 -7.43 -11.51
N ASP A 111 16.45 -6.92 -11.06
CA ASP A 111 16.51 -5.98 -9.94
C ASP A 111 15.81 -4.66 -10.27
N LYS A 112 16.01 -4.13 -11.48
CA LYS A 112 15.28 -2.94 -11.94
C LYS A 112 13.79 -3.18 -12.07
N LEU A 113 13.37 -4.35 -12.56
CA LEU A 113 11.97 -4.71 -12.67
C LEU A 113 11.33 -4.85 -11.28
N ALA A 114 12.02 -5.47 -10.32
CA ALA A 114 11.60 -5.55 -8.93
C ALA A 114 11.44 -4.15 -8.29
N ALA A 115 12.41 -3.26 -8.50
CA ALA A 115 12.36 -1.87 -8.02
C ALA A 115 11.26 -1.03 -8.69
N THR A 116 10.91 -1.32 -9.94
CA THR A 116 9.84 -0.62 -10.68
C THR A 116 8.44 -1.22 -10.39
N SER A 117 8.39 -2.50 -9.99
CA SER A 117 7.17 -3.23 -9.61
C SER A 117 6.64 -2.89 -8.20
N ASP A 118 7.16 -1.84 -7.58
CA ASP A 118 6.59 -1.18 -6.38
C ASP A 118 5.23 -0.50 -6.71
N GLU A 119 4.40 -1.13 -7.56
CA GLU A 119 3.00 -0.78 -7.83
C GLU A 119 2.16 -0.76 -6.55
N SER A 120 2.60 -1.45 -5.50
CA SER A 120 2.05 -1.37 -4.16
C SER A 120 2.18 0.03 -3.57
N LYS A 121 3.31 0.72 -3.75
CA LYS A 121 3.50 2.11 -3.31
C LYS A 121 2.65 3.08 -4.12
N ILE A 122 2.63 2.94 -5.44
CA ILE A 122 1.80 3.80 -6.31
C ILE A 122 0.30 3.59 -6.01
N ARG A 123 -0.15 2.35 -5.76
CA ARG A 123 -1.52 2.07 -5.31
C ARG A 123 -1.79 2.68 -3.94
N ASN A 124 -0.89 2.49 -2.98
CA ASN A 124 -1.04 3.04 -1.64
C ASN A 124 -1.11 4.58 -1.65
N ASP A 125 -0.29 5.24 -2.47
CA ASP A 125 -0.29 6.70 -2.63
C ASP A 125 -1.59 7.21 -3.28
N LYS A 126 -2.09 6.50 -4.31
CA LYS A 126 -3.38 6.82 -4.94
C LYS A 126 -4.55 6.58 -4.01
N ASP A 127 -4.54 5.49 -3.24
CA ASP A 127 -5.56 5.18 -2.26
C ASP A 127 -5.52 6.20 -1.11
N GLN A 128 -4.33 6.66 -0.71
CA GLN A 128 -4.18 7.72 0.28
C GLN A 128 -4.69 9.08 -0.22
N ALA A 129 -4.39 9.45 -1.46
CA ALA A 129 -4.94 10.65 -2.09
C ALA A 129 -6.47 10.57 -2.21
N ALA A 130 -7.01 9.44 -2.65
CA ALA A 130 -8.45 9.20 -2.75
C ALA A 130 -9.13 9.25 -1.38
N ARG A 131 -8.51 8.66 -0.34
CA ARG A 131 -8.99 8.76 1.06
C ARG A 131 -9.06 10.21 1.52
N ASN A 132 -8.01 10.99 1.32
CA ASN A 132 -7.97 12.38 1.77
C ASN A 132 -9.04 13.24 1.07
N VAL A 133 -9.26 13.03 -0.23
CA VAL A 133 -10.34 13.69 -0.97
C VAL A 133 -11.71 13.29 -0.44
N ALA A 134 -11.93 12.00 -0.17
CA ALA A 134 -13.18 11.51 0.39
C ALA A 134 -13.45 12.07 1.81
N ILE A 135 -12.41 12.16 2.65
CA ILE A 135 -12.48 12.77 3.99
C ILE A 135 -12.86 14.25 3.90
N GLU A 136 -12.25 15.01 3.00
CA GLU A 136 -12.56 16.43 2.82
C GLU A 136 -13.99 16.63 2.29
N ALA A 137 -14.40 15.84 1.29
CA ALA A 137 -15.76 15.90 0.74
C ALA A 137 -16.82 15.54 1.79
N LEU A 138 -16.57 14.49 2.59
CA LEU A 138 -17.42 14.10 3.72
C LEU A 138 -17.48 15.21 4.77
N THR A 139 -16.34 15.79 5.15
CA THR A 139 -16.27 16.88 6.13
C THR A 139 -17.04 18.11 5.66
N ALA A 140 -16.93 18.45 4.37
CA ALA A 140 -17.64 19.57 3.78
C ALA A 140 -19.16 19.34 3.74
N ALA A 141 -19.61 18.15 3.34
CA ALA A 141 -21.03 17.78 3.38
C ALA A 141 -21.58 17.77 4.81
N TYR A 142 -20.84 17.17 5.75
CA TYR A 142 -21.17 17.15 7.17
C TYR A 142 -21.35 18.55 7.76
N ARG A 143 -20.42 19.48 7.46
CA ARG A 143 -20.49 20.87 7.93
C ARG A 143 -21.71 21.62 7.41
N ARG A 144 -22.20 21.29 6.21
CA ARG A 144 -23.41 21.86 5.63
C ARG A 144 -24.70 21.21 6.14
N GLY A 145 -24.59 20.09 6.86
CA GLY A 145 -25.74 19.28 7.26
C GLY A 145 -26.33 18.44 6.12
N ASP A 146 -25.63 18.33 4.99
CA ASP A 146 -26.08 17.56 3.83
C ASP A 146 -25.96 16.05 4.08
N PRO A 147 -26.74 15.21 3.39
CA PRO A 147 -26.45 13.79 3.27
C PRO A 147 -25.04 13.54 2.71
N PHE A 148 -24.34 12.55 3.28
CA PHE A 148 -22.94 12.26 2.95
C PHE A 148 -22.67 10.76 2.70
N GLY A 149 -23.73 9.98 2.45
CA GLY A 149 -23.64 8.53 2.26
C GLY A 149 -22.68 8.07 1.17
N ASP A 150 -22.68 8.73 0.01
CA ASP A 150 -21.79 8.37 -1.10
C ASP A 150 -20.31 8.50 -0.72
N PHE A 151 -19.95 9.57 0.00
CA PHE A 151 -18.59 9.80 0.49
C PHE A 151 -18.22 8.81 1.59
N LEU A 152 -19.17 8.49 2.46
CA LEU A 152 -18.97 7.50 3.52
C LEU A 152 -18.73 6.10 2.94
N ASP A 153 -19.51 5.67 1.95
CA ASP A 153 -19.35 4.38 1.28
C ASP A 153 -18.01 4.27 0.55
N ALA A 154 -17.57 5.34 -0.11
CA ALA A 154 -16.23 5.41 -0.69
C ALA A 154 -15.15 5.23 0.38
N LEU A 155 -15.29 5.92 1.52
CA LEU A 155 -14.33 5.85 2.61
C LEU A 155 -14.31 4.48 3.30
N ARG A 156 -15.46 3.81 3.43
CA ARG A 156 -15.54 2.45 3.98
C ARG A 156 -14.76 1.45 3.14
N LYS A 157 -14.84 1.55 1.80
CA LYS A 157 -14.07 0.69 0.87
C LYS A 157 -12.57 0.94 0.96
N LEU A 158 -12.15 2.17 1.23
CA LEU A 158 -10.74 2.55 1.30
C LEU A 158 -10.09 2.31 2.67
N THR A 159 -10.90 2.06 3.71
CA THR A 159 -10.46 1.89 5.11
C THR A 159 -10.86 0.54 5.72
N ASP A 160 -11.35 -0.38 4.89
CA ASP A 160 -11.87 -1.69 5.29
C ASP A 160 -12.91 -1.63 6.43
N GLY A 161 -13.80 -0.63 6.37
CA GLY A 161 -14.87 -0.46 7.35
C GLY A 161 -14.36 -0.05 8.73
N ALA A 162 -13.42 0.91 8.79
CA ALA A 162 -12.89 1.38 10.06
C ALA A 162 -14.01 1.83 11.03
N PRO A 163 -13.90 1.57 12.35
CA PRO A 163 -14.99 1.83 13.31
C PRO A 163 -15.50 3.27 13.33
N ALA A 164 -14.61 4.24 13.11
CA ALA A 164 -14.99 5.65 13.05
C ALA A 164 -15.86 5.98 11.81
N VAL A 165 -15.66 5.28 10.70
CA VAL A 165 -16.45 5.42 9.47
C VAL A 165 -17.81 4.77 9.67
N ASP A 166 -17.85 3.55 10.18
CA ASP A 166 -19.11 2.83 10.43
C ASP A 166 -20.01 3.56 11.45
N ALA A 167 -19.43 4.27 12.42
CA ALA A 167 -20.18 5.06 13.40
C ALA A 167 -21.00 6.20 12.78
N LEU A 168 -20.70 6.64 11.54
CA LEU A 168 -21.47 7.67 10.85
C LEU A 168 -22.62 7.14 9.99
N LEU A 169 -22.72 5.81 9.78
CA LEU A 169 -23.76 5.19 8.97
C LEU A 169 -25.19 5.61 9.35
N PRO A 170 -25.57 5.72 10.64
CA PRO A 170 -26.94 6.10 11.02
C PRO A 170 -27.36 7.49 10.56
N TYR A 171 -26.40 8.34 10.20
CA TYR A 171 -26.63 9.75 9.84
C TYR A 171 -26.42 10.01 8.34
N ALA A 172 -25.88 9.04 7.61
CA ALA A 172 -25.38 9.19 6.24
C ALA A 172 -26.42 9.70 5.23
N SER A 173 -27.68 9.26 5.37
CA SER A 173 -28.76 9.60 4.45
C SER A 173 -29.46 10.92 4.77
N THR A 174 -29.33 11.42 6.00
CA THR A 174 -30.05 12.61 6.47
C THR A 174 -29.16 13.78 6.81
N GLY A 175 -27.85 13.54 6.97
CA GLY A 175 -26.96 14.49 7.61
C GLY A 175 -27.21 14.59 9.12
N VAL A 176 -26.53 15.54 9.74
CA VAL A 176 -26.63 15.90 11.16
C VAL A 176 -26.86 17.41 11.24
N ALA A 177 -27.57 17.86 12.28
CA ALA A 177 -27.80 19.28 12.50
C ALA A 177 -26.46 20.06 12.52
N THR A 178 -26.45 21.21 11.88
CA THR A 178 -25.31 22.13 11.87
C THR A 178 -25.19 22.87 13.21
N ASP A 179 -24.01 23.43 13.45
CA ASP A 179 -23.73 24.23 14.65
C ASP A 179 -24.73 25.40 14.76
N SER A 180 -24.99 26.10 13.64
CA SER A 180 -25.96 27.19 13.59
C SER A 180 -27.37 26.70 13.91
N GLU A 181 -27.82 25.59 13.32
CA GLU A 181 -29.16 25.07 13.59
C GLU A 181 -29.36 24.67 15.07
N LEU A 182 -28.30 24.19 15.73
CA LEU A 182 -28.34 23.87 17.15
C LEU A 182 -28.40 25.12 18.02
N ILE A 183 -27.56 26.12 17.71
CA ILE A 183 -27.50 27.42 18.41
C ILE A 183 -28.82 28.17 18.21
N ASP A 184 -29.27 28.35 16.97
CA ASP A 184 -30.52 29.07 16.63
C ASP A 184 -31.76 28.36 17.20
N GLY A 185 -31.74 27.03 17.22
CA GLY A 185 -32.82 26.22 17.79
C GLY A 185 -32.90 26.28 19.32
N PHE A 186 -31.84 26.68 20.01
CA PHE A 186 -31.73 26.59 21.46
C PHE A 186 -32.73 27.50 22.19
N ASP A 187 -32.93 28.73 21.74
CA ASP A 187 -33.86 29.67 22.37
C ASP A 187 -35.30 29.13 22.42
N THR A 188 -35.73 28.44 21.35
CA THR A 188 -37.03 27.75 21.34
C THR A 188 -37.05 26.54 22.29
N ALA A 189 -36.00 25.74 22.29
CA ALA A 189 -35.86 24.59 23.20
C ALA A 189 -35.86 25.01 24.67
N SER A 190 -35.16 26.10 25.00
CA SER A 190 -35.08 26.70 26.34
C SER A 190 -36.47 27.15 26.83
N ARG A 191 -37.22 27.88 26.00
CA ARG A 191 -38.61 28.25 26.33
C ARG A 191 -39.53 27.05 26.54
N GLN A 192 -39.40 26.00 25.72
CA GLN A 192 -40.17 24.76 25.88
C GLN A 192 -39.82 24.07 27.20
N ALA A 193 -38.52 23.96 27.51
CA ALA A 193 -38.01 23.35 28.73
C ALA A 193 -38.48 24.06 30.00
N LEU A 194 -38.44 25.41 30.02
CA LEU A 194 -38.94 26.20 31.15
C LEU A 194 -40.48 26.18 31.25
N GLY A 195 -41.17 26.26 30.10
CA GLY A 195 -42.63 26.23 30.05
C GLY A 195 -43.23 24.93 30.58
N ALA A 196 -42.51 23.81 30.49
CA ALA A 196 -42.92 22.52 31.04
C ALA A 196 -43.05 22.53 32.56
N LEU A 197 -42.32 23.41 33.25
CA LEU A 197 -42.32 23.56 34.71
C LEU A 197 -43.33 24.61 35.19
N ALA A 198 -43.95 25.35 34.26
CA ALA A 198 -44.96 26.32 34.62
C ALA A 198 -46.15 25.60 35.28
N PRO A 199 -46.67 26.12 36.42
CA PRO A 199 -47.82 25.52 37.07
C PRO A 199 -49.00 25.49 36.09
N LYS A 200 -49.49 24.28 35.79
CA LYS A 200 -50.65 24.08 34.92
C LYS A 200 -51.90 24.61 35.63
N ASP A 201 -52.23 25.88 35.37
CA ASP A 201 -53.45 26.59 35.76
C ASP A 201 -54.28 25.93 36.87
N GLU A 202 -53.91 26.18 38.13
CA GLU A 202 -54.95 26.47 39.11
C GLU A 202 -55.57 27.81 38.69
N GLY A 203 -56.85 27.78 38.32
CA GLY A 203 -57.56 28.90 37.73
C GLY A 203 -57.38 30.22 38.49
N VAL A 204 -57.65 31.33 37.81
CA VAL A 204 -57.53 32.72 38.33
C VAL A 204 -58.19 32.91 39.71
N VAL A 205 -59.19 32.07 40.05
CA VAL A 205 -59.88 32.04 41.34
C VAL A 205 -59.00 31.48 42.49
N SER A 206 -58.15 30.48 42.24
CA SER A 206 -57.21 29.94 43.25
C SER A 206 -56.09 30.92 43.58
N ARG A 207 -55.63 31.73 42.62
CA ARG A 207 -54.60 32.76 42.88
C ARG A 207 -55.07 33.85 43.84
N LEU A 208 -56.36 34.18 43.83
CA LEU A 208 -56.94 35.13 44.77
C LEU A 208 -57.04 34.55 46.19
N ILE A 209 -57.30 33.24 46.32
CA ILE A 209 -57.36 32.54 47.61
C ILE A 209 -55.95 32.31 48.18
N SER A 210 -54.96 32.00 47.35
CA SER A 210 -53.58 31.78 47.77
C SER A 210 -52.88 33.06 48.24
N ASN A 211 -53.21 34.22 47.66
CA ASN A 211 -52.67 35.51 48.10
C ASN A 211 -53.20 35.95 49.49
N ALA A 212 -54.33 35.41 49.96
CA ALA A 212 -54.84 35.69 51.31
C ALA A 212 -54.16 34.84 52.41
N ARG A 213 -53.41 33.78 52.05
CA ARG A 213 -52.68 32.91 53.01
C ARG A 213 -51.19 33.22 53.12
N SER A 214 -50.65 34.08 52.26
CA SER A 214 -49.20 34.40 52.17
C SER A 214 -48.67 35.37 53.24
N LEU A 215 -49.27 35.42 54.42
CA LEU A 215 -48.79 36.24 55.56
C LEU A 215 -48.04 35.42 56.61
N VAL A 216 -48.00 34.09 56.49
CA VAL A 216 -47.26 33.21 57.39
C VAL A 216 -46.68 32.05 56.59
N ASP A 217 -45.66 32.32 55.76
CA ASP A 217 -44.80 31.25 55.28
C ASP A 217 -43.38 31.47 55.80
N VAL A 218 -43.00 30.57 56.70
CA VAL A 218 -41.75 30.59 57.45
C VAL A 218 -40.68 30.06 56.51
N ARG A 219 -39.79 30.95 56.05
CA ARG A 219 -38.57 30.58 55.33
C ARG A 219 -37.83 29.45 56.05
N PRO A 220 -37.66 28.26 55.44
CA PRO A 220 -36.65 27.32 55.89
C PRO A 220 -35.27 27.88 55.54
N ALA A 221 -34.40 27.90 56.53
CA ALA A 221 -32.98 28.14 56.35
C ALA A 221 -32.32 26.89 55.74
N GLY A 222 -31.78 27.03 54.54
CA GLY A 222 -30.96 26.03 53.85
C GLY A 222 -30.37 26.62 52.56
N PRO A 223 -29.13 26.27 52.17
CA PRO A 223 -28.39 26.97 51.12
C PRO A 223 -28.93 26.58 49.74
N VAL A 224 -29.32 27.57 48.92
CA VAL A 224 -29.55 27.35 47.48
C VAL A 224 -28.29 27.79 46.74
N GLU A 225 -27.36 26.85 46.55
CA GLU A 225 -26.50 26.85 45.35
C GLU A 225 -27.41 26.42 44.19
N GLY A 226 -27.59 27.26 43.17
CA GLY A 226 -28.75 27.14 42.30
C GLY A 226 -28.60 26.12 41.17
N ASP A 227 -29.14 24.92 41.35
CA ASP A 227 -29.52 23.96 40.28
C ASP A 227 -30.82 24.38 39.56
N GLU A 228 -31.14 25.68 39.56
CA GLU A 228 -32.35 26.19 38.96
C GLU A 228 -32.32 25.94 37.44
N PRO A 229 -33.42 25.46 36.83
CA PRO A 229 -33.46 25.11 35.40
C PRO A 229 -33.00 26.23 34.46
N SER A 230 -33.22 27.50 34.83
CA SER A 230 -32.74 28.67 34.09
C SER A 230 -31.21 28.84 34.14
N ALA A 231 -30.58 28.50 35.27
CA ALA A 231 -29.12 28.54 35.41
C ALA A 231 -28.46 27.44 34.59
N VAL A 232 -29.03 26.23 34.58
CA VAL A 232 -28.59 25.12 33.72
C VAL A 232 -28.68 25.52 32.24
N LEU A 233 -29.83 26.06 31.80
CA LEU A 233 -30.02 26.52 30.41
C LEU A 233 -29.04 27.63 30.03
N SER A 234 -28.70 28.52 30.96
CA SER A 234 -27.68 29.55 30.70
C SER A 234 -26.28 28.97 30.47
N ARG A 235 -25.90 27.90 31.18
CA ARG A 235 -24.62 27.20 30.93
C ARG A 235 -24.63 26.46 29.60
N VAL A 236 -25.75 25.79 29.27
CA VAL A 236 -25.93 25.17 27.94
C VAL A 236 -25.75 26.21 26.83
N GLU A 237 -26.36 27.40 26.95
CA GLU A 237 -26.20 28.48 25.97
C GLU A 237 -24.74 28.91 25.79
N ALA A 238 -24.03 29.07 26.91
CA ALA A 238 -22.62 29.45 26.89
C ALA A 238 -21.75 28.37 26.22
N ASP A 239 -21.98 27.11 26.52
CA ASP A 239 -21.26 25.98 25.92
C ASP A 239 -21.53 25.88 24.41
N LEU A 240 -22.78 26.06 23.99
CA LEU A 240 -23.15 26.12 22.56
C LEU A 240 -22.47 27.29 21.84
N ALA A 241 -22.44 28.48 22.44
CA ALA A 241 -21.76 29.65 21.88
C ALA A 241 -20.25 29.45 21.74
N ASN A 242 -19.65 28.64 22.62
CA ASN A 242 -18.24 28.25 22.55
C ASN A 242 -17.97 27.07 21.62
N GLY A 243 -19.00 26.46 21.02
CA GLY A 243 -18.90 25.25 20.20
C GLY A 243 -18.61 23.98 21.00
N ASP A 244 -18.75 24.00 22.32
CA ASP A 244 -18.59 22.83 23.19
C ASP A 244 -19.92 22.06 23.32
N PHE A 245 -20.34 21.45 22.21
CA PHE A 245 -21.55 20.62 22.17
C PHE A 245 -21.53 19.45 23.19
N PRO A 246 -20.39 18.78 23.45
CA PRO A 246 -20.32 17.78 24.51
C PRO A 246 -20.61 18.35 25.91
N ALA A 247 -20.07 19.51 26.26
CA ALA A 247 -20.36 20.17 27.55
C ALA A 247 -21.83 20.62 27.62
N ALA A 248 -22.34 21.24 26.56
CA ALA A 248 -23.74 21.63 26.46
C ALA A 248 -24.70 20.44 26.68
N LEU A 249 -24.38 19.28 26.09
CA LEU A 249 -25.15 18.06 26.28
C LEU A 249 -25.06 17.53 27.72
N ALA A 250 -23.90 17.65 28.38
CA ALA A 250 -23.73 17.25 29.76
C ALA A 250 -24.54 18.15 30.72
N GLU A 251 -24.48 19.47 30.53
CA GLU A 251 -25.28 20.45 31.28
C GLU A 251 -26.79 20.19 31.10
N TRP A 252 -27.23 19.90 29.88
CA TRP A 252 -28.62 19.58 29.58
C TRP A 252 -29.17 18.43 30.44
N GLN A 253 -28.34 17.45 30.84
CA GLN A 253 -28.79 16.31 31.65
C GLN A 253 -29.19 16.68 33.08
N PHE A 254 -28.77 17.84 33.59
CA PHE A 254 -29.18 18.33 34.91
C PHE A 254 -30.59 18.93 34.91
N LEU A 255 -31.21 19.15 33.75
CA LEU A 255 -32.58 19.63 33.69
C LEU A 255 -33.58 18.57 34.21
N PRO A 256 -34.67 19.01 34.87
CA PRO A 256 -35.77 18.13 35.24
C PRO A 256 -36.29 17.32 34.06
N ALA A 257 -36.76 16.09 34.32
CA ALA A 257 -37.19 15.17 33.28
C ALA A 257 -38.30 15.78 32.38
N GLU A 258 -39.21 16.55 32.97
CA GLU A 258 -40.29 17.25 32.28
C GLU A 258 -39.77 18.28 31.29
N SER A 259 -38.76 19.08 31.70
CA SER A 259 -38.08 20.05 30.85
C SER A 259 -37.35 19.38 29.68
N ARG A 260 -36.59 18.31 29.97
CA ARG A 260 -35.89 17.55 28.92
C ARG A 260 -36.85 16.92 27.92
N GLN A 261 -37.98 16.39 28.40
CA GLN A 261 -38.98 15.78 27.53
C GLN A 261 -39.65 16.82 26.62
N ALA A 262 -39.96 18.01 27.14
CA ALA A 262 -40.60 19.08 26.37
C ALA A 262 -39.76 19.57 25.18
N ALA A 263 -38.42 19.49 25.30
CA ALA A 263 -37.47 19.89 24.26
C ALA A 263 -36.66 18.69 23.70
N ALA A 264 -37.19 17.47 23.81
CA ALA A 264 -36.48 16.24 23.43
C ALA A 264 -36.06 16.21 21.94
N GLY A 265 -36.83 16.88 21.06
CA GLY A 265 -36.50 16.97 19.64
C GLY A 265 -35.20 17.74 19.38
N TRP A 266 -34.94 18.82 20.13
CA TRP A 266 -33.69 19.58 20.04
C TRP A 266 -32.54 18.80 20.71
N ALA A 267 -32.77 18.25 21.90
CA ALA A 267 -31.77 17.45 22.61
C ALA A 267 -31.29 16.24 21.78
N GLY A 268 -32.21 15.56 21.10
CA GLY A 268 -31.87 14.46 20.20
C GLY A 268 -31.04 14.88 18.99
N LYS A 269 -31.14 16.14 18.51
CA LYS A 269 -30.23 16.66 17.48
C LYS A 269 -28.83 16.91 18.04
N LEU A 270 -28.75 17.48 19.25
CA LEU A 270 -27.49 17.71 19.95
C LEU A 270 -26.74 16.40 20.25
N GLU A 271 -27.45 15.37 20.73
CA GLU A 271 -26.88 14.04 20.97
C GLU A 271 -26.28 13.42 19.71
N LYS A 272 -27.03 13.47 18.60
CA LYS A 272 -26.53 12.99 17.30
C LYS A 272 -25.30 13.77 16.85
N ARG A 273 -25.29 15.09 17.07
CA ARG A 273 -24.13 15.94 16.74
C ARG A 273 -22.89 15.54 17.52
N VAL A 274 -23.00 15.41 18.84
CA VAL A 274 -21.88 15.01 19.70
C VAL A 274 -21.32 13.63 19.30
N ALA A 275 -22.21 12.66 19.01
CA ALA A 275 -21.81 11.33 18.55
C ALA A 275 -21.09 11.38 17.20
N ALA A 276 -21.65 12.12 16.24
CA ALA A 276 -21.08 12.25 14.91
C ALA A 276 -19.76 13.03 14.89
N ASP A 277 -19.60 14.09 15.70
CA ASP A 277 -18.35 14.84 15.85
C ASP A 277 -17.22 13.98 16.41
N LYS A 278 -17.53 13.05 17.33
CA LYS A 278 -16.56 12.07 17.82
C LYS A 278 -16.10 11.13 16.69
N ALA A 279 -17.02 10.63 15.88
CA ALA A 279 -16.70 9.76 14.74
C ALA A 279 -15.89 10.52 13.68
N LEU A 280 -16.29 11.74 13.33
CA LEU A 280 -15.60 12.58 12.36
C LEU A 280 -14.16 12.91 12.79
N ARG A 281 -13.92 13.19 14.07
CA ARG A 281 -12.54 13.35 14.59
C ARG A 281 -11.69 12.09 14.42
N GLY A 282 -12.29 10.92 14.59
CA GLY A 282 -11.62 9.65 14.33
C GLY A 282 -11.23 9.47 12.87
N ILE A 283 -12.11 9.90 11.95
CA ILE A 283 -11.88 9.87 10.50
C ILE A 283 -10.80 10.87 10.08
N THR A 284 -10.87 12.13 10.51
CA THR A 284 -9.89 13.15 10.10
C THR A 284 -8.49 12.88 10.64
N ALA A 285 -8.37 12.20 11.79
CA ALA A 285 -7.09 11.70 12.29
C ALA A 285 -6.46 10.59 11.44
N MET A 286 -7.21 9.98 10.50
CA MET A 286 -6.66 9.05 9.52
C MET A 286 -5.96 9.76 8.36
N ALA A 287 -6.36 11.00 8.04
CA ALA A 287 -5.74 11.78 6.97
C ALA A 287 -4.35 12.33 7.36
N THR A 288 -4.07 12.42 8.66
CA THR A 288 -2.82 12.96 9.22
C THR A 288 -1.78 11.89 9.55
N LYS A 289 -2.12 10.60 9.42
CA LYS A 289 -1.20 9.47 9.62
C LYS A 289 -0.67 8.96 8.28
#